data_AF-A0A2S2C270-F1
#
_entry.id   AF-A0A2S2C270-F1
#
_cell.length_a   1.000
_cell.length_b   1.000
_cell.length_c   1.000
_cell.angle_alpha   90.00
_cell.angle_beta   90.00
_cell.angle_gamma   90.00
#
_symmetry.space_group_name_H-M   'P 1'
#
loop_
_entity.id
_entity.type
_entity.pdbx_description
1 polymer ?
#
loop_
_entity_poly.entity_id
_entity_poly.type
_entity_poly.pdbx_seq_one_letter_code
_entity_poly.pdbx_strand_id
1 'polypeptide(L)'
;MESSYGFTAGIPPEIRTKWCANYTRTFYLAGDPGNISARFPPAYISTDGSVAWYGPDIIAATTNLRKLLRPLVGTSEIVNTVEVVRSDNNETLSPSAAVLAVEMNETTAERYLIHSNHIVSEALTMGLLDGTDSIKLRLVDRIDSEEGPYDYLRIAADYDRPELLRCYAALKLSPQHRVFANSITVDIGSAELRSSAVAAREGR
;
A
#
# COMPACT_ATOMS: atom_id res chain seq x y z
N MET A 1 -15.63 -9.38 6.85
CA MET A 1 -14.73 -8.26 7.12
C MET A 1 -13.81 -8.15 5.94
N GLU A 2 -13.95 -7.06 5.21
CA GLU A 2 -13.14 -6.76 4.04
C GLU A 2 -11.66 -6.56 4.44
N SER A 3 -10.73 -7.09 3.63
CA SER A 3 -9.30 -6.83 3.81
C SER A 3 -8.94 -5.42 3.31
N SER A 4 -7.82 -4.88 3.77
CA SER A 4 -7.29 -3.59 3.26
C SER A 4 -7.08 -3.61 1.73
N TYR A 5 -6.73 -4.77 1.19
CA TYR A 5 -6.60 -5.03 -0.24
C TYR A 5 -7.95 -4.88 -0.97
N GLY A 6 -8.98 -5.60 -0.52
CA GLY A 6 -10.33 -5.52 -1.08
C GLY A 6 -10.90 -4.10 -1.00
N PHE A 7 -10.76 -3.48 0.18
CA PHE A 7 -11.20 -2.12 0.42
C PHE A 7 -10.59 -1.14 -0.57
N THR A 8 -9.25 -1.18 -0.73
CA THR A 8 -8.54 -0.30 -1.66
C THR A 8 -8.97 -0.53 -3.10
N ALA A 9 -9.11 -1.79 -3.51
CA ALA A 9 -9.54 -2.15 -4.85
C ALA A 9 -10.94 -1.60 -5.17
N GLY A 10 -11.82 -1.55 -4.17
CA GLY A 10 -13.18 -1.00 -4.28
C GLY A 10 -13.27 0.52 -4.31
N ILE A 11 -12.24 1.27 -3.88
CA ILE A 11 -12.26 2.74 -3.91
C ILE A 11 -12.30 3.23 -5.37
N PRO A 12 -13.22 4.15 -5.73
CA PRO A 12 -13.25 4.77 -7.05
C PRO A 12 -11.92 5.46 -7.42
N PRO A 13 -11.48 5.43 -8.70
CA PRO A 13 -10.20 5.99 -9.14
C PRO A 13 -9.92 7.43 -8.70
N GLU A 14 -10.95 8.29 -8.73
CA GLU A 14 -10.86 9.70 -8.33
C GLU A 14 -10.62 9.88 -6.83
N ILE A 15 -11.14 8.95 -6.01
CA ILE A 15 -10.90 8.93 -4.56
C ILE A 15 -9.52 8.32 -4.28
N ARG A 16 -9.12 7.25 -5.00
CA ARG A 16 -7.79 6.62 -4.86
C ARG A 16 -6.63 7.59 -5.07
N THR A 17 -6.75 8.51 -6.02
CA THR A 17 -5.70 9.50 -6.26
C THR A 17 -5.53 10.46 -5.08
N LYS A 18 -6.65 11.01 -4.56
CA LYS A 18 -6.64 11.87 -3.37
C LYS A 18 -6.13 11.13 -2.13
N TRP A 19 -6.51 9.87 -2.05
CA TRP A 19 -6.11 8.97 -1.01
C TRP A 19 -4.61 8.71 -1.00
N CYS A 20 -4.01 8.33 -2.13
CA CYS A 20 -2.56 8.17 -2.24
C CYS A 20 -1.79 9.46 -1.94
N ALA A 21 -2.27 10.61 -2.40
CA ALA A 21 -1.65 11.89 -2.09
C ALA A 21 -1.64 12.24 -0.60
N ASN A 22 -2.48 11.59 0.20
CA ASN A 22 -2.70 11.91 1.61
C ASN A 22 -2.56 10.71 2.54
N TYR A 23 -2.05 9.58 2.06
CA TYR A 23 -2.20 8.30 2.73
C TYR A 23 -1.68 8.33 4.18
N THR A 24 -0.54 9.00 4.42
CA THR A 24 0.09 9.17 5.75
C THR A 24 -0.64 10.15 6.67
N ARG A 25 -1.64 10.89 6.16
CA ARG A 25 -2.37 11.95 6.88
C ARG A 25 -3.80 11.57 7.20
N THR A 26 -4.18 10.31 6.99
CA THR A 26 -5.56 9.83 7.15
C THR A 26 -5.67 8.70 8.17
N PHE A 27 -6.90 8.42 8.65
CA PHE A 27 -7.19 7.32 9.57
C PHE A 27 -8.12 6.32 8.90
N TYR A 28 -7.87 5.05 9.19
CA TYR A 28 -8.77 3.95 8.88
C TYR A 28 -9.37 3.42 10.17
N LEU A 29 -10.66 3.12 10.12
CA LEU A 29 -11.29 2.31 11.13
C LEU A 29 -11.68 0.97 10.51
N ALA A 30 -11.21 -0.11 11.11
CA ALA A 30 -11.63 -1.46 10.79
C ALA A 30 -12.50 -2.00 11.94
N GLY A 31 -13.56 -2.75 11.62
CA GLY A 31 -14.52 -3.26 12.60
C GLY A 31 -15.94 -2.81 12.27
N ASP A 32 -16.55 -1.99 13.14
CA ASP A 32 -17.89 -1.44 12.94
C ASP A 32 -17.87 0.11 13.02
N PRO A 33 -17.47 0.79 11.93
CA PRO A 33 -17.51 2.24 11.85
C PRO A 33 -18.91 2.83 12.02
N GLY A 34 -19.98 2.06 11.78
CA GLY A 34 -21.37 2.50 11.97
C GLY A 34 -21.63 3.08 13.36
N ASN A 35 -20.99 2.53 14.39
CA ASN A 35 -21.11 3.00 15.78
C ASN A 35 -20.62 4.44 16.01
N ILE A 36 -19.80 4.98 15.12
CA ILE A 36 -19.23 6.32 15.25
C ILE A 36 -19.55 7.25 14.07
N SER A 37 -20.07 6.70 12.96
CA SER A 37 -20.36 7.43 11.73
C SER A 37 -21.28 8.64 11.91
N ALA A 38 -22.22 8.57 12.86
CA ALA A 38 -23.11 9.70 13.16
C ALA A 38 -22.36 10.91 13.74
N ARG A 39 -21.28 10.69 14.48
CA ARG A 39 -20.46 11.74 15.08
C ARG A 39 -19.25 12.12 14.22
N PHE A 40 -18.73 11.15 13.48
CA PHE A 40 -17.59 11.30 12.59
C PHE A 40 -17.97 10.66 11.25
N PRO A 41 -18.47 11.42 10.27
CA PRO A 41 -18.82 10.86 8.97
C PRO A 41 -17.55 10.49 8.19
N PRO A 42 -17.42 9.27 7.66
CA PRO A 42 -16.28 8.89 6.85
C PRO A 42 -16.35 9.50 5.44
N ALA A 43 -15.19 9.73 4.85
CA ALA A 43 -15.07 10.14 3.45
C ALA A 43 -15.40 8.98 2.49
N TYR A 44 -15.12 7.75 2.92
CA TYR A 44 -15.47 6.52 2.20
C TYR A 44 -15.69 5.38 3.19
N ILE A 45 -16.66 4.50 2.91
CA ILE A 45 -16.95 3.30 3.68
C ILE A 45 -17.03 2.11 2.73
N SER A 46 -16.57 0.94 3.18
CA SER A 46 -16.67 -0.30 2.42
C SER A 46 -18.12 -0.67 2.15
N THR A 47 -18.35 -1.48 1.11
CA THR A 47 -19.68 -2.02 0.79
C THR A 47 -20.27 -2.83 1.93
N ASP A 48 -19.43 -3.58 2.65
CA ASP A 48 -19.86 -4.39 3.81
C ASP A 48 -19.91 -3.58 5.12
N GLY A 49 -19.59 -2.29 5.09
CA GLY A 49 -19.58 -1.40 6.24
C GLY A 49 -18.47 -1.68 7.25
N SER A 50 -17.57 -2.64 7.02
CA SER A 50 -16.56 -3.07 8.01
C SER A 50 -15.31 -2.18 8.06
N VAL A 51 -15.07 -1.36 7.04
CA VAL A 51 -13.90 -0.48 6.94
C VAL A 51 -14.33 0.93 6.53
N ALA A 52 -13.78 1.95 7.18
CA ALA A 52 -14.02 3.35 6.83
C ALA A 52 -12.73 4.16 6.75
N TRP A 53 -12.67 5.07 5.78
CA TRP A 53 -11.60 6.04 5.58
C TRP A 53 -12.10 7.46 5.79
N TYR A 54 -11.33 8.27 6.53
CA TYR A 54 -11.76 9.60 6.97
C TYR A 54 -11.12 10.78 6.23
N GLY A 55 -10.23 10.53 5.27
CA GLY A 55 -9.60 11.62 4.53
C GLY A 55 -8.60 12.47 5.33
N PRO A 56 -7.84 13.34 4.66
CA PRO A 56 -6.88 14.26 5.30
C PRO A 56 -7.55 15.45 5.99
N ASP A 57 -8.77 15.82 5.59
CA ASP A 57 -9.37 17.11 5.92
C ASP A 57 -10.02 17.17 7.32
N ILE A 58 -9.92 16.10 8.11
CA ILE A 58 -10.63 15.95 9.39
C ILE A 58 -9.65 16.06 10.59
N ILE A 59 -8.43 16.59 10.45
CA ILE A 59 -7.43 16.58 11.56
C ILE A 59 -7.98 17.20 12.86
N ALA A 60 -8.69 18.33 12.79
CA ALA A 60 -9.29 18.97 13.96
C ALA A 60 -10.45 18.12 14.55
N ALA A 61 -11.33 17.59 13.69
CA ALA A 61 -12.48 16.78 14.10
C ALA A 61 -12.10 15.34 14.54
N THR A 62 -10.98 14.80 14.08
CA THR A 62 -10.48 13.45 14.44
C THR A 62 -9.69 13.43 15.74
N THR A 63 -9.38 14.57 16.36
CA THR A 63 -8.66 14.58 17.65
C THR A 63 -9.44 13.81 18.72
N ASN A 64 -10.77 13.92 18.73
CA ASN A 64 -11.61 13.15 19.65
C ASN A 64 -11.73 11.68 19.22
N LEU A 65 -11.75 11.41 17.91
CA LEU A 65 -11.76 10.04 17.39
C LEU A 65 -10.49 9.28 17.80
N ARG A 66 -9.30 9.87 17.64
CA ARG A 66 -8.01 9.25 18.02
C ARG A 66 -7.96 8.85 19.50
N LYS A 67 -8.63 9.59 20.39
CA LYS A 67 -8.71 9.26 21.82
C LYS A 67 -9.56 8.01 22.11
N LEU A 68 -10.42 7.62 21.18
CA LEU A 68 -11.24 6.40 21.29
C LEU A 68 -10.51 5.17 20.73
N LEU A 69 -9.49 5.39 19.92
CA LEU A 69 -8.70 4.31 19.33
C LEU A 69 -7.64 3.86 20.33
N ARG A 70 -7.54 2.54 20.51
CA ARG A 70 -6.42 1.93 21.21
C ARG A 70 -5.46 1.37 20.18
N PRO A 71 -4.14 1.56 20.35
CA PRO A 71 -3.17 0.85 19.53
C PRO A 71 -3.43 -0.65 19.60
N LEU A 72 -3.28 -1.32 18.46
CA LEU A 72 -3.31 -2.77 18.44
C LEU A 72 -2.04 -3.28 19.12
N VAL A 73 -2.19 -3.93 20.26
CA VAL A 73 -1.08 -4.57 20.97
C VAL A 73 -1.14 -6.06 20.69
N GLY A 74 -0.06 -6.59 20.13
CA GLY A 74 0.11 -8.01 19.87
C GLY A 74 1.53 -8.33 19.46
N THR A 75 2.00 -9.51 19.82
CA THR A 75 3.21 -10.11 19.26
C THR A 75 2.81 -10.84 17.99
N SER A 76 3.41 -10.48 16.86
CA SER A 76 3.24 -11.29 15.65
C SER A 76 4.12 -12.52 15.80
N GLU A 77 3.52 -13.69 16.00
CA GLU A 77 4.23 -14.93 15.71
C GLU A 77 4.50 -14.96 14.20
N ILE A 78 5.74 -15.28 13.81
CA ILE A 78 6.14 -15.30 12.40
C ILE A 78 5.51 -16.54 11.77
N VAL A 79 4.34 -16.38 11.15
CA VAL A 79 3.83 -17.35 10.18
C VAL A 79 4.53 -17.05 8.85
N ASN A 80 5.40 -17.94 8.41
CA ASN A 80 6.36 -17.67 7.32
C ASN A 80 5.70 -17.29 5.99
N THR A 81 4.45 -17.69 5.75
CA THR A 81 3.74 -17.37 4.50
C THR A 81 2.22 -17.41 4.67
N VAL A 82 1.52 -16.39 4.19
CA VAL A 82 0.06 -16.36 4.06
C VAL A 82 -0.31 -15.96 2.63
N GLU A 83 -1.20 -16.69 1.98
CA GLU A 83 -1.76 -16.25 0.70
C GLU A 83 -2.99 -15.38 0.95
N VAL A 84 -2.97 -14.16 0.39
CA VAL A 84 -4.08 -13.21 0.46
C VAL A 84 -4.77 -13.25 -0.90
N VAL A 85 -5.98 -13.82 -0.90
CA VAL A 85 -6.86 -13.89 -2.08
C VAL A 85 -8.08 -13.01 -1.81
N ARG A 86 -8.59 -12.33 -2.85
CA ARG A 86 -9.90 -11.67 -2.77
C ARG A 86 -11.00 -12.74 -2.73
N SER A 87 -11.93 -12.61 -1.77
CA SER A 87 -12.89 -13.66 -1.37
C SER A 87 -13.94 -14.05 -2.43
N ASP A 88 -13.87 -13.46 -3.63
CA ASP A 88 -14.93 -13.46 -4.64
C ASP A 88 -14.71 -14.56 -5.70
N ASN A 89 -13.52 -15.17 -5.76
CA ASN A 89 -13.18 -16.15 -6.79
C ASN A 89 -13.11 -17.57 -6.22
N ASN A 90 -14.12 -18.36 -6.53
CA ASN A 90 -14.17 -19.80 -6.29
C ASN A 90 -13.10 -20.52 -7.13
N GLU A 91 -12.28 -21.33 -6.46
CA GLU A 91 -11.73 -22.60 -6.94
C GLU A 91 -10.94 -22.64 -8.27
N THR A 92 -9.81 -21.93 -8.34
CA THR A 92 -8.54 -22.49 -8.84
C THR A 92 -7.42 -21.58 -8.34
N LEU A 93 -6.46 -22.09 -7.55
CA LEU A 93 -5.31 -21.31 -7.09
C LEU A 93 -4.45 -20.93 -8.30
N SER A 94 -4.71 -19.77 -8.88
CA SER A 94 -3.81 -19.17 -9.87
C SER A 94 -2.47 -18.86 -9.19
N PRO A 95 -1.32 -18.96 -9.88
CA PRO A 95 -0.04 -18.56 -9.32
C PRO A 95 -0.12 -17.15 -8.75
N SER A 96 0.42 -16.93 -7.55
CA SER A 96 0.40 -15.60 -6.92
C SER A 96 1.00 -14.56 -7.88
N ALA A 97 0.21 -13.53 -8.18
CA ALA A 97 0.63 -12.44 -9.05
C ALA A 97 1.78 -11.64 -8.45
N ALA A 98 1.92 -11.65 -7.11
CA ALA A 98 3.01 -11.01 -6.40
C ALA A 98 3.43 -11.73 -5.10
N VAL A 99 4.66 -11.50 -4.67
CA VAL A 99 5.17 -11.79 -3.34
C VAL A 99 5.40 -10.47 -2.60
N LEU A 100 4.79 -10.35 -1.42
CA LEU A 100 4.99 -9.23 -0.50
C LEU A 100 5.86 -9.69 0.66
N ALA A 101 7.11 -9.24 0.71
CA ALA A 101 7.99 -9.44 1.86
C ALA A 101 7.78 -8.32 2.88
N VAL A 102 7.65 -8.66 4.17
CA VAL A 102 7.51 -7.68 5.26
C VAL A 102 8.51 -7.97 6.35
N GLU A 103 9.29 -6.95 6.72
CA GLU A 103 10.35 -7.03 7.71
C GLU A 103 9.77 -7.04 9.14
N MET A 104 10.06 -8.10 9.90
CA MET A 104 9.48 -8.35 11.23
C MET A 104 10.45 -8.08 12.38
N ASN A 105 11.75 -7.95 12.14
CA ASN A 105 12.70 -7.63 13.20
C ASN A 105 12.34 -6.28 13.84
N GLU A 106 12.16 -6.22 15.16
CA GLU A 106 11.77 -4.98 15.88
C GLU A 106 10.47 -4.31 15.36
N THR A 107 9.66 -5.05 14.60
CA THR A 107 8.40 -4.56 14.05
C THR A 107 7.25 -5.01 14.94
N THR A 108 6.61 -4.06 15.61
CA THR A 108 5.35 -4.29 16.33
C THR A 108 4.23 -4.69 15.36
N ALA A 109 3.19 -5.39 15.82
CA ALA A 109 2.01 -5.70 15.00
C ALA A 109 1.38 -4.45 14.33
N GLU A 110 1.34 -3.32 15.03
CA GLU A 110 0.88 -2.04 14.48
C GLU A 110 1.73 -1.60 13.27
N ARG A 111 3.06 -1.50 13.45
CA ARG A 111 4.00 -1.17 12.37
C ARG A 111 3.87 -2.14 11.18
N TYR A 112 3.77 -3.44 11.44
CA TYR A 112 3.55 -4.46 10.41
C TYR A 112 2.29 -4.17 9.59
N LEU A 113 1.15 -3.93 10.25
CA LEU A 113 -0.11 -3.65 9.57
C LEU A 113 -0.07 -2.34 8.80
N ILE A 114 0.55 -1.30 9.37
CA ILE A 114 0.76 -0.02 8.71
C ILE A 114 1.53 -0.26 7.40
N HIS A 115 2.75 -0.79 7.47
CA HIS A 115 3.60 -0.91 6.27
C HIS A 115 3.03 -1.86 5.22
N SER A 116 2.39 -2.96 5.64
CA SER A 116 1.74 -3.91 4.72
C SER A 116 0.53 -3.29 4.03
N ASN A 117 -0.31 -2.55 4.77
CA ASN A 117 -1.44 -1.86 4.17
C ASN A 117 -0.95 -0.79 3.19
N HIS A 118 0.02 0.03 3.60
CA HIS A 118 0.62 1.07 2.77
C HIS A 118 1.07 0.53 1.41
N ILE A 119 1.94 -0.48 1.41
CA ILE A 119 2.56 -0.95 0.16
C ILE A 119 1.54 -1.61 -0.77
N VAL A 120 0.58 -2.37 -0.23
CA VAL A 120 -0.49 -2.99 -1.02
C VAL A 120 -1.39 -1.92 -1.63
N SER A 121 -1.76 -0.94 -0.82
CA SER A 121 -2.59 0.18 -1.22
C SER A 121 -1.95 1.05 -2.31
N GLU A 122 -0.68 1.37 -2.14
CA GLU A 122 0.13 2.13 -3.09
C GLU A 122 0.28 1.34 -4.39
N ALA A 123 0.59 0.04 -4.32
CA ALA A 123 0.71 -0.83 -5.49
C ALA A 123 -0.58 -0.91 -6.31
N LEU A 124 -1.75 -1.03 -5.65
CA LEU A 124 -3.06 -0.96 -6.32
C LEU A 124 -3.28 0.38 -7.02
N THR A 125 -2.95 1.48 -6.35
CA THR A 125 -3.20 2.82 -6.91
C THR A 125 -2.25 3.16 -8.04
N MET A 126 -1.02 2.62 -7.99
CA MET A 126 -0.04 2.74 -9.05
C MET A 126 -0.27 1.76 -10.21
N GLY A 127 -1.29 0.89 -10.12
CA GLY A 127 -1.59 -0.11 -11.14
C GLY A 127 -0.59 -1.28 -11.21
N LEU A 128 0.24 -1.46 -10.18
CA LEU A 128 1.10 -2.65 -10.05
C LEU A 128 0.31 -3.90 -9.67
N LEU A 129 -0.84 -3.69 -9.01
CA LEU A 129 -1.83 -4.70 -8.69
C LEU A 129 -3.20 -4.21 -9.18
N ASP A 130 -4.13 -5.13 -9.48
CA ASP A 130 -5.43 -4.79 -10.06
C ASP A 130 -6.64 -5.05 -9.14
N GLY A 131 -6.42 -5.61 -7.95
CA GLY A 131 -7.48 -5.91 -6.98
C GLY A 131 -8.10 -7.29 -7.16
N THR A 132 -7.70 -8.03 -8.20
CA THR A 132 -8.02 -9.45 -8.44
C THR A 132 -6.80 -10.35 -8.22
N ASP A 133 -5.60 -9.76 -8.23
CA ASP A 133 -4.33 -10.43 -7.93
C ASP A 133 -4.34 -11.17 -6.58
N SER A 134 -3.77 -12.37 -6.56
CA SER A 134 -3.39 -13.06 -5.33
C SER A 134 -1.97 -12.67 -4.91
N ILE A 135 -1.81 -12.38 -3.62
CA ILE A 135 -0.54 -11.91 -3.04
C ILE A 135 -0.05 -12.93 -2.02
N LYS A 136 1.17 -13.42 -2.21
CA LYS A 136 1.86 -14.23 -1.21
C LYS A 136 2.58 -13.33 -0.22
N LEU A 137 2.07 -13.22 1.00
CA LEU A 137 2.75 -12.55 2.11
C LEU A 137 3.88 -13.44 2.63
N ARG A 138 5.07 -12.87 2.81
CA ARG A 138 6.24 -13.52 3.40
C ARG A 138 6.78 -12.63 4.51
N LEU A 139 6.73 -13.13 5.74
CA LEU A 139 7.32 -12.44 6.89
C LEU A 139 8.80 -12.80 6.96
N VAL A 140 9.69 -11.81 7.04
CA VAL A 140 11.16 -12.00 7.04
C VAL A 140 11.82 -11.22 8.16
N ASP A 141 12.97 -11.67 8.65
CA ASP A 141 13.74 -10.91 9.65
C ASP A 141 14.29 -9.61 9.08
N ARG A 142 14.78 -9.64 7.84
CA ARG A 142 15.29 -8.49 7.11
C ARG A 142 15.04 -8.63 5.62
N ILE A 143 14.72 -7.53 4.95
CA ILE A 143 14.64 -7.51 3.49
C ILE A 143 16.05 -7.48 2.91
N ASP A 144 16.40 -8.53 2.17
CA ASP A 144 17.70 -8.69 1.55
C ASP A 144 17.74 -8.06 0.14
N SER A 145 18.69 -7.17 -0.10
CA SER A 145 18.90 -6.58 -1.42
C SER A 145 19.29 -7.60 -2.49
N GLU A 146 19.88 -8.73 -2.10
CA GLU A 146 20.29 -9.80 -3.03
C GLU A 146 19.11 -10.61 -3.57
N GLU A 147 17.97 -10.65 -2.87
CA GLU A 147 16.73 -11.31 -3.34
C GLU A 147 15.98 -10.52 -4.43
N GLY A 148 16.46 -9.31 -4.74
CA GLY A 148 15.94 -8.43 -5.77
C GLY A 148 16.07 -8.98 -7.21
N PRO A 149 15.64 -8.22 -8.22
CA PRO A 149 15.04 -6.88 -8.12
C PRO A 149 13.60 -6.92 -7.59
N TYR A 150 13.26 -5.92 -6.78
CA TYR A 150 11.90 -5.66 -6.33
C TYR A 150 11.23 -4.63 -7.24
N ASP A 151 9.91 -4.75 -7.44
CA ASP A 151 9.12 -3.83 -8.26
C ASP A 151 8.69 -2.59 -7.47
N TYR A 152 8.53 -2.75 -6.14
CA TYR A 152 8.15 -1.65 -5.27
C TYR A 152 8.70 -1.86 -3.86
N LEU A 153 9.12 -0.76 -3.21
CA LEU A 153 9.71 -0.78 -1.87
C LEU A 153 9.00 0.23 -0.98
N ARG A 154 8.66 -0.19 0.24
CA ARG A 154 8.17 0.71 1.28
C ARG A 154 9.33 1.09 2.20
N ILE A 155 9.90 2.25 1.94
CA ILE A 155 10.97 2.84 2.76
C ILE A 155 10.38 3.97 3.60
N ALA A 156 10.75 4.02 4.87
CA ALA A 156 10.42 5.10 5.80
C ALA A 156 11.60 5.39 6.74
N ALA A 157 11.53 6.49 7.49
CA ALA A 157 12.46 6.73 8.58
C ALA A 157 12.36 5.59 9.61
N ASP A 158 13.50 5.14 10.12
CA ASP A 158 13.53 4.13 11.18
C ASP A 158 12.95 4.73 12.46
N TYR A 159 11.94 4.08 13.06
CA TYR A 159 11.28 4.60 14.25
C TYR A 159 12.21 4.74 15.46
N ASP A 160 13.22 3.88 15.57
CA ASP A 160 14.14 3.84 16.70
C ASP A 160 15.40 4.66 16.39
N ARG A 161 15.69 4.92 15.10
CA ARG A 161 16.78 5.77 14.60
C ARG A 161 16.29 6.69 13.46
N PRO A 162 15.55 7.78 13.77
CA PRO A 162 14.85 8.59 12.76
C PRO A 162 15.72 9.23 11.68
N GLU A 163 17.03 9.31 11.90
CA GLU A 163 18.03 9.76 10.92
C GLU A 163 18.35 8.74 9.82
N LEU A 164 17.96 7.47 10.02
CA LEU A 164 18.18 6.39 9.07
C LEU A 164 16.91 6.05 8.29
N LEU A 165 17.11 5.53 7.09
CA LEU A 165 16.03 4.94 6.29
C LEU A 165 16.03 3.43 6.47
N ARG A 166 14.82 2.86 6.57
CA ARG A 166 14.60 1.42 6.67
C ARG A 166 13.57 0.97 5.65
N CYS A 167 13.83 -0.17 5.03
CA CYS A 167 12.87 -0.85 4.18
C CYS A 167 11.99 -1.74 5.06
N TYR A 168 10.70 -1.46 5.12
CA TYR A 168 9.76 -2.21 5.95
C TYR A 168 9.00 -3.27 5.15
N ALA A 169 8.82 -3.06 3.84
CA ALA A 169 8.18 -4.02 2.97
C ALA A 169 8.69 -3.92 1.53
N ALA A 170 8.66 -5.02 0.80
CA ALA A 170 9.08 -5.10 -0.59
C ALA A 170 8.11 -5.96 -1.39
N LEU A 171 7.70 -5.48 -2.56
CA LEU A 171 6.82 -6.17 -3.49
C LEU A 171 7.62 -6.67 -4.68
N LYS A 172 7.41 -7.94 -5.05
CA LYS A 172 7.95 -8.57 -6.25
C LYS A 172 6.82 -9.16 -7.06
N LEU A 173 6.58 -8.61 -8.24
CA LEU A 173 5.60 -9.11 -9.20
C LEU A 173 6.12 -10.38 -9.85
N SER A 174 5.21 -11.30 -10.14
CA SER A 174 5.53 -12.48 -10.93
C SER A 174 5.92 -12.04 -12.36
N PRO A 175 6.82 -12.77 -13.03
CA PRO A 175 7.20 -12.44 -14.41
C PRO A 175 6.01 -12.35 -15.38
N GLN A 176 4.97 -13.16 -15.13
CA GLN A 176 3.75 -13.19 -15.94
C GLN A 176 2.94 -11.90 -15.76
N HIS A 177 2.90 -11.35 -14.54
CA HIS A 177 2.18 -10.11 -14.25
C HIS A 177 2.87 -8.86 -14.79
N ARG A 178 4.21 -8.84 -14.77
CA ARG A 178 5.00 -7.70 -15.30
C ARG A 178 4.70 -7.40 -16.77
N VAL A 179 4.38 -8.42 -17.57
CA VAL A 179 4.05 -8.25 -19.00
C VAL A 179 2.74 -7.47 -19.19
N PHE A 180 1.77 -7.65 -18.29
CA PHE A 180 0.51 -6.91 -18.32
C PHE A 180 0.64 -5.49 -17.76
N ALA A 181 1.40 -5.30 -16.67
CA ALA A 181 1.65 -3.96 -16.14
C ALA A 181 2.37 -3.05 -17.16
N ASN A 182 3.33 -3.58 -17.91
CA ASN A 182 4.07 -2.82 -18.92
C ASN A 182 3.25 -2.53 -20.20
N SER A 183 2.18 -3.28 -20.48
CA SER A 183 1.29 -2.99 -21.62
C SER A 183 0.24 -1.92 -21.31
N ILE A 184 -0.02 -1.67 -20.02
CA ILE A 184 -0.81 -0.53 -19.52
C ILE A 184 0.15 0.64 -19.25
N THR A 185 0.93 1.06 -20.25
CA THR A 185 1.57 2.37 -20.18
C THR A 185 0.49 3.40 -20.47
N VAL A 186 0.02 4.08 -19.42
CA VAL A 186 -0.79 5.30 -19.54
C VAL A 186 0.05 6.32 -20.32
N ASP A 187 -0.51 6.84 -21.40
CA ASP A 187 0.03 8.00 -22.13
C ASP A 187 -0.04 9.23 -21.22
N ILE A 188 0.94 9.35 -20.33
CA ILE A 188 1.15 10.57 -19.55
C ILE A 188 1.82 11.53 -20.53
N GLY A 189 0.99 12.41 -21.12
CA GLY A 189 1.34 13.31 -22.20
C GLY A 189 2.79 13.79 -22.18
N SER A 190 3.48 13.52 -23.28
CA SER A 190 4.85 13.92 -23.56
C SER A 190 4.99 15.44 -23.45
N ALA A 191 5.45 15.93 -22.30
CA ALA A 191 6.04 17.26 -22.22
C ALA A 191 7.44 17.18 -22.83
N GLU A 192 7.58 17.65 -24.07
CA GLU A 192 8.86 17.80 -24.76
C GLU A 192 9.85 18.59 -23.88
N LEU A 193 10.76 17.89 -23.20
CA LEU A 193 12.02 18.47 -22.77
C LEU A 193 12.95 18.53 -23.99
N ARG A 194 12.88 19.64 -24.72
CA ARG A 194 13.91 19.98 -25.71
C ARG A 194 15.22 20.28 -24.98
N SER A 195 16.04 19.26 -24.81
CA SER A 195 17.46 19.39 -24.52
C SER A 195 18.15 19.99 -25.76
N SER A 196 18.60 21.24 -25.66
CA SER A 196 19.54 21.83 -26.62
C SER A 196 20.91 21.93 -25.96
N ALA A 197 21.74 20.96 -26.25
CA ALA A 197 23.19 20.90 -26.05
C ALA A 197 23.66 19.88 -27.10
N VAL A 198 24.60 20.10 -28.03
CA VAL A 198 25.77 20.98 -28.17
C VAL A 198 26.19 20.88 -29.65
N ALA A 199 26.76 21.93 -30.22
CA ALA A 199 27.78 21.77 -31.27
C ALA A 199 28.82 22.89 -31.17
N ALA A 200 29.91 22.59 -30.48
CA ALA A 200 31.19 23.25 -30.66
C ALA A 200 31.92 22.58 -31.84
N ARG A 201 32.39 23.40 -32.79
CA ARG A 201 33.46 23.20 -33.81
C ARG A 201 33.27 24.37 -34.80
N GLU A 202 34.24 25.12 -35.31
CA GLU A 202 35.69 25.01 -35.41
C GLU A 202 36.20 26.34 -36.01
N GLY A 203 37.40 26.79 -35.62
CA GLY A 203 38.33 27.40 -36.59
C GLY A 203 38.32 28.91 -36.85
N ARG A 204 39.34 29.56 -36.25
CA ARG A 204 40.09 30.77 -36.67
C ARG A 204 39.49 32.15 -36.47
#